data_AF-A0A923SVM4-F1
#
_entry.id   AF-A0A923SVM4-F1
#
_cell.length_a   1.000
_cell.length_b   1.000
_cell.length_c   1.000
_cell.angle_alpha   90.00
_cell.angle_beta   90.00
_cell.angle_gamma   90.00
#
_symmetry.space_group_name_H-M   'P 1'
#
loop_
_entity.id
_entity.type
_entity.pdbx_description
1 polymer ?
#
loop_
_entity_poly.entity_id
_entity_poly.type
_entity_poly.pdbx_seq_one_letter_code
_entity_poly.pdbx_strand_id
1 'polypeptide(L)'
;MNRTNLKLPEAEYETIDMKYFEIILVVIMMTLLSSAMAGSVSSVHKVIEKSEKSRRELDSFVFISDSFRKTCNGKCFSNLEEWQVTCRVMWNLEYIGWADAEDFMKVEAEPDEKLYYGRWSGPDGNGEVYCRCHGKKM
;
A
#
# COMPACT_ATOMS: atom_id res chain seq x y z
N MET A 1 78.94 2.59 -35.84
CA MET A 1 77.64 3.09 -36.34
C MET A 1 76.69 1.90 -36.43
N ASN A 2 75.60 1.95 -35.65
CA ASN A 2 74.29 1.28 -35.77
C ASN A 2 74.16 -0.07 -36.50
N ARG A 3 73.63 -1.09 -35.82
CA ARG A 3 72.17 -1.36 -35.71
C ARG A 3 71.97 -2.64 -34.88
N THR A 4 71.60 -2.47 -33.63
CA THR A 4 71.00 -3.53 -32.81
C THR A 4 69.68 -3.93 -33.47
N ASN A 5 69.61 -5.16 -33.97
CA ASN A 5 68.35 -5.80 -34.35
C ASN A 5 67.60 -6.17 -33.07
N LEU A 6 66.90 -5.21 -32.46
CA LEU A 6 65.83 -5.51 -31.53
C LEU A 6 64.65 -6.01 -32.36
N LYS A 7 64.54 -7.32 -32.52
CA LYS A 7 63.24 -7.93 -32.83
C LYS A 7 62.42 -7.83 -31.55
N LEU A 8 61.41 -6.97 -31.55
CA LEU A 8 60.37 -7.05 -30.52
C LEU A 8 59.75 -8.44 -30.60
N PRO A 9 59.48 -9.11 -29.46
CA PRO A 9 58.66 -10.30 -29.48
C PRO A 9 57.30 -9.89 -30.04
N GLU A 10 56.89 -10.54 -31.12
CA GLU A 10 55.50 -10.49 -31.56
C GLU A 10 54.68 -10.96 -30.37
N ALA A 11 53.88 -10.04 -29.81
CA ALA A 11 52.92 -10.40 -28.79
C ALA A 11 52.01 -11.46 -29.43
N GLU A 12 52.16 -12.70 -29.00
CA GLU A 12 51.23 -13.79 -29.27
C GLU A 12 49.90 -13.35 -28.66
N TYR A 13 49.08 -12.66 -29.45
CA TYR A 13 47.67 -12.56 -29.16
C TYR A 13 47.14 -13.98 -29.26
N GLU A 14 46.99 -14.64 -28.11
CA GLU A 14 46.21 -15.86 -27.99
C GLU A 14 44.87 -15.59 -28.66
N THR A 15 44.68 -16.22 -29.83
CA THR A 15 43.43 -16.16 -30.56
C THR A 15 42.43 -16.90 -29.69
N ILE A 16 41.59 -16.16 -28.97
CA ILE A 16 40.41 -16.73 -28.33
C ILE A 16 39.66 -17.46 -29.44
N ASP A 17 39.66 -18.80 -29.39
CA ASP A 17 39.02 -19.62 -30.41
C ASP A 17 37.55 -19.16 -30.51
N MET A 18 37.12 -18.86 -31.74
CA MET A 18 35.84 -18.25 -32.07
C MET A 18 34.66 -18.97 -31.37
N LYS A 19 34.79 -20.28 -31.12
CA LYS A 19 33.80 -21.07 -30.35
C LYS A 19 33.68 -20.64 -28.89
N TYR A 20 34.79 -20.32 -28.23
CA TYR A 20 34.77 -19.81 -26.84
C TYR A 20 34.18 -18.41 -26.78
N PHE A 21 34.45 -17.57 -27.77
CA PHE A 21 33.86 -16.25 -27.87
C PHE A 21 32.33 -16.31 -28.03
N GLU A 22 31.82 -17.22 -28.87
CA GLU A 22 30.38 -17.49 -29.02
C GLU A 22 29.74 -17.96 -27.71
N ILE A 23 30.39 -18.88 -26.99
CA ILE A 23 29.90 -19.36 -25.68
C ILE A 23 29.81 -18.21 -24.68
N ILE A 24 30.85 -17.36 -24.61
CA ILE A 24 30.87 -16.19 -23.71
C ILE A 24 29.71 -15.23 -24.06
N LEU A 25 29.48 -14.96 -25.34
CA LEU A 25 28.38 -14.10 -25.78
C LEU A 25 27.01 -14.66 -25.42
N VAL A 26 26.78 -15.97 -25.58
CA VAL A 26 25.53 -16.62 -25.18
C VAL A 26 25.30 -16.50 -23.68
N VAL A 27 26.33 -16.71 -22.86
CA VAL A 27 26.23 -16.57 -21.40
C VAL A 27 25.90 -15.13 -21.00
N ILE A 28 26.53 -14.13 -21.63
CA ILE A 28 26.25 -12.71 -21.39
C ILE A 28 24.79 -12.40 -21.77
N MET A 29 24.33 -12.83 -22.95
CA MET A 29 22.95 -12.61 -23.40
C MET A 29 21.93 -13.27 -22.45
N MET A 30 22.16 -14.51 -22.02
CA MET A 30 21.28 -15.19 -21.06
C MET A 30 21.25 -14.49 -19.69
N THR A 31 22.37 -13.96 -19.23
CA THR A 31 22.46 -13.23 -17.95
C THR A 31 21.70 -11.90 -18.01
N LEU A 32 21.83 -11.17 -19.13
CA LEU A 32 21.10 -9.92 -19.35
C LEU A 32 19.58 -10.15 -19.44
N LEU A 33 19.15 -11.19 -20.17
CA LEU A 33 17.73 -11.59 -20.26
C LEU A 33 17.16 -11.98 -18.89
N SER A 34 17.90 -12.77 -18.12
CA SER A 34 17.50 -13.17 -16.77
C SER A 34 17.35 -11.96 -15.83
N SER A 35 18.26 -10.99 -15.93
CA SER A 35 18.22 -9.75 -15.14
C SER A 35 17.03 -8.87 -15.53
N ALA A 36 16.73 -8.76 -16.82
CA ALA A 36 15.56 -8.01 -17.31
C ALA A 36 14.24 -8.66 -16.83
N MET A 37 14.14 -10.00 -16.89
CA MET A 37 12.99 -10.73 -16.37
C MET A 37 12.84 -10.55 -14.85
N ALA A 38 13.92 -10.67 -14.08
CA ALA A 38 13.89 -10.43 -12.63
C ALA A 38 13.41 -9.01 -12.28
N GLY A 39 13.87 -7.99 -13.01
CA GLY A 39 13.40 -6.62 -12.87
C GLY A 39 11.90 -6.46 -13.14
N SER A 40 11.40 -7.13 -14.19
CA SER A 40 9.97 -7.10 -14.53
C SER A 40 9.09 -7.78 -13.47
N VAL A 41 9.51 -8.94 -12.94
CA VAL A 41 8.79 -9.66 -11.88
C VAL A 41 8.76 -8.84 -10.59
N SER A 42 9.86 -8.21 -10.21
CA SER A 42 9.90 -7.31 -9.05
C SER A 42 8.94 -6.12 -9.20
N SER A 43 8.86 -5.54 -10.39
CA SER A 43 7.91 -4.45 -10.68
C SER A 43 6.45 -4.91 -10.55
N VAL A 44 6.11 -6.07 -11.14
CA VAL A 44 4.76 -6.65 -11.02
C VAL A 44 4.41 -6.93 -9.56
N HIS A 45 5.34 -7.49 -8.79
CA HIS A 45 5.13 -7.75 -7.37
C HIS A 45 4.81 -6.46 -6.59
N LYS A 46 5.58 -5.39 -6.81
CA LYS A 46 5.31 -4.07 -6.20
C LYS A 46 3.94 -3.51 -6.56
N VAL A 47 3.49 -3.71 -7.80
CA VAL A 47 2.15 -3.28 -8.24
C VAL A 47 1.07 -4.08 -7.54
N ILE A 48 1.25 -5.40 -7.40
CA ILE A 48 0.33 -6.27 -6.67
C ILE A 48 0.25 -5.86 -5.20
N GLU A 49 1.39 -5.70 -4.52
CA GLU A 49 1.45 -5.26 -3.11
C GLU A 49 0.73 -3.92 -2.93
N LYS A 50 0.98 -2.95 -3.81
CA LYS A 50 0.29 -1.66 -3.78
C LYS A 50 -1.22 -1.82 -3.97
N SER A 51 -1.65 -2.66 -4.90
CA SER A 51 -3.06 -2.92 -5.16
C SER A 51 -3.74 -3.61 -3.99
N GLU A 52 -3.08 -4.56 -3.33
CA GLU A 52 -3.63 -5.22 -2.15
C GLU A 52 -3.75 -4.25 -0.98
N LYS A 53 -2.75 -3.39 -0.77
CA LYS A 53 -2.81 -2.35 0.25
C LYS A 53 -3.98 -1.41 0.01
N SER A 54 -4.14 -0.88 -1.20
CA SER A 54 -5.28 -0.01 -1.54
C SER A 54 -6.63 -0.70 -1.41
N ARG A 55 -6.71 -2.01 -1.67
CA ARG A 55 -7.94 -2.79 -1.44
C ARG A 55 -8.28 -2.85 0.05
N ARG A 56 -7.32 -3.16 0.92
CA ARG A 56 -7.55 -3.20 2.38
C ARG A 56 -7.94 -1.82 2.94
N GLU A 57 -7.28 -0.77 2.48
CA GLU A 57 -7.63 0.63 2.77
C GLU A 57 -9.11 0.90 2.44
N LEU A 58 -9.56 0.52 1.25
CA LEU A 58 -10.94 0.73 0.81
C LEU A 58 -11.94 -0.13 1.62
N ASP A 59 -11.63 -1.41 1.83
CA ASP A 59 -12.51 -2.34 2.55
C ASP A 59 -12.72 -1.89 4.00
N SER A 60 -11.64 -1.47 4.67
CA SER A 60 -11.69 -0.94 6.04
C SER A 60 -12.55 0.32 6.11
N PHE A 61 -12.34 1.27 5.18
CA PHE A 61 -13.13 2.50 5.10
C PHE A 61 -14.62 2.21 4.92
N VAL A 62 -14.98 1.33 3.97
CA VAL A 62 -16.38 0.97 3.69
C VAL A 62 -17.02 0.31 4.91
N PHE A 63 -16.34 -0.66 5.52
CA PHE A 63 -16.86 -1.37 6.68
C PHE A 63 -17.06 -0.46 7.89
N ILE A 64 -16.04 0.32 8.25
CA ILE A 64 -16.08 1.22 9.41
C ILE A 64 -17.17 2.29 9.21
N SER A 65 -17.28 2.86 8.02
CA SER A 65 -18.30 3.87 7.70
C SER A 65 -19.73 3.33 7.79
N ASP A 66 -20.00 2.17 7.17
CA ASP A 66 -21.33 1.60 7.17
C ASP A 66 -21.75 1.12 8.56
N SER A 67 -20.84 0.46 9.28
CA SER A 67 -21.10 0.01 10.65
C SER A 67 -21.29 1.18 11.62
N PHE A 68 -20.52 2.27 11.48
CA PHE A 68 -20.71 3.48 12.29
C PHE A 68 -22.12 4.03 12.10
N ARG A 69 -22.52 4.28 10.84
CA ARG A 69 -23.84 4.79 10.50
C ARG A 69 -24.96 3.89 11.02
N LYS A 70 -24.83 2.57 10.88
CA LYS A 70 -25.82 1.62 11.40
C LYS A 70 -25.89 1.66 12.92
N THR A 71 -24.76 1.80 13.60
CA THR A 71 -24.70 1.85 15.07
C THR A 71 -25.33 3.12 15.63
N CYS A 72 -25.04 4.29 15.05
CA CYS A 72 -25.70 5.53 15.44
C CYS A 72 -27.23 5.45 15.27
N ASN A 73 -27.72 4.67 14.31
CA ASN A 73 -29.14 4.40 14.09
C ASN A 73 -29.70 3.20 14.90
N GLY A 74 -28.90 2.59 15.79
CA GLY A 74 -29.30 1.47 16.65
C GLY A 74 -29.53 0.15 15.92
N LYS A 75 -28.80 -0.13 14.83
CA LYS A 75 -29.03 -1.29 13.94
C LYS A 75 -27.92 -2.34 13.89
N CYS A 76 -26.72 -2.08 14.39
CA CYS A 76 -25.56 -2.98 14.23
C CYS A 76 -25.00 -3.43 15.58
N PHE A 77 -24.39 -2.51 16.31
CA PHE A 77 -23.86 -2.75 17.66
C PHE A 77 -24.79 -2.15 18.71
N SER A 78 -24.67 -2.62 19.95
CA SER A 78 -25.50 -2.17 21.08
C SER A 78 -25.22 -0.71 21.43
N ASN A 79 -23.98 -0.26 21.24
CA ASN A 79 -23.55 1.12 21.44
C ASN A 79 -22.27 1.43 20.64
N LEU A 80 -21.82 2.69 20.68
CA LEU A 80 -20.61 3.13 19.97
C LEU A 80 -19.31 2.58 20.57
N GLU A 81 -19.28 2.20 21.85
CA GLU A 81 -18.11 1.61 22.48
C GLU A 81 -17.86 0.17 21.97
N GLU A 82 -18.91 -0.65 21.89
CA GLU A 82 -18.85 -1.99 21.31
C GLU A 82 -18.41 -1.95 19.84
N TRP A 83 -18.94 -1.00 19.07
CA TRP A 83 -18.51 -0.75 17.69
C TRP A 83 -17.02 -0.41 17.62
N GLN A 84 -16.53 0.50 18.47
CA GLN A 84 -15.11 0.90 18.51
C GLN A 84 -14.21 -0.31 18.79
N VAL A 85 -14.53 -1.11 19.80
CA VAL A 85 -13.74 -2.30 20.17
C VAL A 85 -13.70 -3.28 19.01
N THR A 86 -14.85 -3.55 18.38
CA THR A 86 -14.94 -4.49 17.26
C THR A 86 -14.13 -4.01 16.06
N CYS A 87 -14.26 -2.75 15.66
CA CYS A 87 -13.50 -2.19 14.55
C CYS A 87 -12.00 -2.16 14.86
N ARG A 88 -11.60 -1.83 16.09
CA ARG A 88 -10.19 -1.82 16.50
C ARG A 88 -9.56 -3.20 16.38
N VAL A 89 -10.25 -4.26 16.83
CA VAL A 89 -9.75 -5.63 16.77
C VAL A 89 -9.72 -6.15 15.33
N MET A 90 -10.80 -5.94 14.56
CA MET A 90 -10.92 -6.49 13.20
C MET A 90 -9.91 -5.89 12.22
N TRP A 91 -9.64 -4.58 12.35
CA TRP A 91 -8.76 -3.85 11.43
C TRP A 91 -7.42 -3.43 12.03
N ASN A 92 -7.11 -3.92 13.24
CA ASN A 92 -5.88 -3.60 13.98
C ASN A 92 -5.60 -2.09 14.05
N LEU A 93 -6.62 -1.30 14.37
CA LEU A 93 -6.54 0.16 14.38
C LEU A 93 -5.70 0.65 15.57
N GLU A 94 -4.83 1.61 15.32
CA GLU A 94 -4.06 2.32 16.36
C GLU A 94 -5.00 3.22 17.19
N TYR A 95 -5.93 3.87 16.50
CA TYR A 95 -6.93 4.75 17.12
C TYR A 95 -8.27 4.61 16.43
N ILE A 96 -9.32 4.68 17.22
CA ILE A 96 -10.69 4.89 16.76
C ILE A 96 -11.44 5.62 17.88
N GLY A 97 -12.10 6.71 17.53
CA GLY A 97 -12.78 7.58 18.47
C GLY A 97 -13.96 8.27 17.79
N TRP A 98 -14.94 8.70 18.58
CA TRP A 98 -15.99 9.59 18.12
C TRP A 98 -16.07 10.82 19.03
N ALA A 99 -16.54 11.92 18.48
CA ALA A 99 -16.78 13.18 19.15
C ALA A 99 -18.15 13.73 18.71
N ASP A 100 -18.72 14.63 19.51
CA ASP A 100 -19.85 15.44 19.06
C ASP A 100 -19.37 16.38 17.96
N ALA A 101 -20.05 16.34 16.82
CA ALA A 101 -19.61 17.03 15.63
C ALA A 101 -19.84 18.55 15.71
N GLU A 102 -20.71 19.01 16.61
CA GLU A 102 -20.99 20.43 16.85
C GLU A 102 -19.73 21.20 17.26
N ASP A 103 -18.87 20.58 18.08
CA ASP A 103 -17.60 21.16 18.54
C ASP A 103 -16.56 21.31 17.41
N PHE A 104 -16.66 20.49 16.36
CA PHE A 104 -15.64 20.40 15.31
C PHE A 104 -16.04 21.06 13.99
N MET A 105 -17.32 20.99 13.60
CA MET A 105 -17.75 21.38 12.26
C MET A 105 -18.39 22.76 12.18
N LYS A 106 -18.71 23.42 13.31
CA LYS A 106 -19.53 24.65 13.35
C LYS A 106 -20.83 24.51 12.55
N VAL A 107 -21.36 23.29 12.47
CA VAL A 107 -22.63 22.98 11.81
C VAL A 107 -23.68 22.95 12.91
N GLU A 108 -24.66 23.84 12.82
CA GLU A 108 -25.82 23.81 13.71
C GLU A 108 -26.67 22.60 13.34
N ALA A 109 -26.82 21.64 14.27
CA ALA A 109 -27.80 20.58 14.14
C ALA A 109 -29.20 21.16 14.32
N GLU A 110 -30.19 20.62 13.60
CA GLU A 110 -31.58 20.94 13.90
C GLU A 110 -31.94 20.47 15.32
N PRO A 111 -32.95 21.06 16.00
CA PRO A 111 -33.27 20.75 17.39
C PRO A 111 -33.53 19.26 17.69
N ASP A 112 -33.96 18.51 16.66
CA ASP A 112 -34.28 17.09 16.73
C ASP A 112 -33.18 16.19 16.12
N GLU A 113 -32.03 16.74 15.76
CA GLU A 113 -30.91 16.03 15.15
C GLU A 113 -29.71 15.90 16.10
N LYS A 114 -29.03 14.75 16.03
CA LYS A 114 -27.71 14.55 16.62
C LYS A 114 -26.70 14.28 15.51
N LEU A 115 -25.56 14.96 15.56
CA LEU A 115 -24.48 14.79 14.60
C LEU A 115 -23.27 14.12 15.27
N TYR A 116 -22.99 12.89 14.85
CA TYR A 116 -21.83 12.12 15.31
C TYR A 116 -20.68 12.22 14.31
N TYR A 117 -19.47 12.42 14.83
CA TYR A 117 -18.24 12.43 14.06
C TYR A 117 -17.28 11.37 14.59
N GLY A 118 -16.82 10.47 13.71
CA GLY A 118 -15.85 9.43 14.02
C GLY A 118 -14.55 9.62 13.26
N ARG A 119 -13.43 9.31 13.92
CA ARG A 119 -12.09 9.27 13.32
C ARG A 119 -11.39 7.97 13.65
N TRP A 120 -10.61 7.46 12.70
CA TRP A 120 -9.82 6.26 12.90
C TRP A 120 -8.47 6.32 12.18
N SER A 121 -7.49 5.62 12.73
CA SER A 121 -6.16 5.41 12.15
C SER A 121 -5.69 3.98 12.38
N GLY A 122 -4.97 3.43 11.41
CA GLY A 122 -4.45 2.07 11.45
C GLY A 122 -3.36 1.83 10.41
N PRO A 123 -2.81 0.60 10.39
CA PRO A 123 -1.72 0.22 9.48
C PRO A 123 -2.12 0.32 8.00
N ASP A 124 -3.40 0.11 7.73
CA ASP A 124 -4.01 0.17 6.40
C ASP A 124 -4.75 1.48 6.18
N GLY A 125 -4.34 2.60 6.80
CA GLY A 125 -4.82 3.94 6.49
C GLY A 125 -5.58 4.65 7.61
N ASN A 126 -6.16 5.80 7.27
CA ASN A 126 -6.88 6.67 8.18
C ASN A 126 -8.20 7.10 7.54
N GLY A 127 -9.20 7.41 8.35
CA GLY A 127 -10.48 7.88 7.82
C GLY A 127 -11.33 8.64 8.82
N GLU A 128 -12.30 9.32 8.24
CA GLU A 128 -13.27 10.14 8.93
C GLU A 128 -14.68 9.73 8.51
N VAL A 129 -15.59 9.66 9.48
CA VAL A 129 -16.97 9.22 9.26
C VAL A 129 -17.94 10.16 9.96
N TYR A 130 -19.09 10.38 9.33
CA TYR A 130 -20.10 11.31 9.81
C TYR A 130 -21.46 10.65 9.77
N CYS A 131 -22.25 10.81 10.83
CA CYS A 131 -23.61 10.31 10.88
C CYS A 131 -24.54 11.34 11.50
N ARG A 132 -25.57 11.71 10.74
CA ARG A 132 -26.71 12.48 11.23
C ARG A 132 -27.81 11.53 11.64
N CYS A 133 -28.25 11.62 12.88
CA CYS A 133 -29.34 10.84 13.43
C CYS A 133 -30.48 11.75 13.83
N HIS A 134 -31.65 11.54 13.25
CA HIS A 134 -32.87 12.17 13.75
C HIS A 134 -33.26 11.45 15.04
N GLY A 135 -33.50 12.21 16.10
CA GLY A 135 -34.16 11.70 17.29
C GLY A 135 -35.45 11.00 16.87
N LYS A 136 -35.66 9.76 17.31
CA LYS A 136 -36.99 9.15 17.18
C LYS A 136 -37.93 10.03 18.00
N LYS A 137 -38.92 10.65 17.36
CA LYS A 137 -40.11 11.13 18.07
C LYS A 137 -40.66 9.92 18.85
N MET A 138 -40.60 9.99 20.17
CA MET A 138 -41.29 9.02 21.04
C MET A 138 -42.79 9.10 20.79
#